data_AF-A0A5A5TCE6-F1
#
_entry.id   AF-A0A5A5TCE6-F1
#
_cell.length_a   1.000
_cell.length_b   1.000
_cell.length_c   1.000
_cell.angle_alpha   90.00
_cell.angle_beta   90.00
_cell.angle_gamma   90.00
#
_symmetry.space_group_name_H-M   'P 1'
#
loop_
_entity.id
_entity.type
_entity.pdbx_description
1 polymer ?
#
loop_
_entity_poly.entity_id
_entity_poly.type
_entity_poly.pdbx_seq_one_letter_code
_entity_poly.pdbx_strand_id
1 'polypeptide(L)' 'MFKRILLPLDGSHNAERAIPIALRLVHAHSGTIILLRVVNSNCSSFGLRSTQAQLA' A
#
# COMPACT_ATOMS: atom_id res chain seq x y z
N MET A 1 8.69 -3.42 -24.75
CA MET A 1 9.70 -3.52 -23.68
C MET A 1 9.19 -2.76 -22.46
N PHE A 2 9.02 -3.43 -21.31
CA PHE A 2 8.45 -2.81 -20.09
C PHE A 2 9.49 -1.94 -19.37
N LYS A 3 9.40 -0.62 -19.54
CA LYS A 3 10.34 0.34 -18.89
C LYS A 3 9.94 0.70 -17.46
N ARG A 4 8.64 0.68 -17.17
CA ARG A 4 8.04 1.00 -15.87
C ARG A 4 6.93 0.01 -15.59
N ILE A 5 7.02 -0.69 -14.46
CA ILE A 5 6.01 -1.65 -13.99
C ILE A 5 5.44 -1.10 -12.69
N LEU A 6 4.12 -0.90 -12.64
CA LEU A 6 3.40 -0.50 -11.44
C LEU A 6 2.97 -1.77 -10.70
N LEU A 7 3.40 -1.94 -9.45
CA LEU A 7 3.06 -3.08 -8.60
C LEU A 7 2.20 -2.62 -7.41
N PRO A 8 0.89 -2.86 -7.44
CA PRO A 8 0.02 -2.57 -6.30
C PRO A 8 0.24 -3.56 -5.15
N LEU A 9 0.39 -3.03 -3.94
CA LEU A 9 0.56 -3.78 -2.69
C LEU A 9 -0.46 -3.27 -1.67
N ASP A 10 -1.46 -4.09 -1.38
CA ASP A 10 -2.49 -3.84 -0.34
C ASP A 10 -2.10 -4.41 1.03
N GLY A 11 -1.00 -5.17 1.11
CA GLY A 11 -0.54 -5.86 2.32
C GLY A 11 -1.13 -7.26 2.48
N SER A 12 -1.92 -7.74 1.53
CA SER A 12 -2.32 -9.14 1.49
C SER A 12 -1.16 -10.02 1.07
N HIS A 13 -1.10 -11.24 1.61
CA HIS A 13 -0.10 -12.23 1.22
C HIS A 13 -0.17 -12.56 -0.28
N ASN A 14 -1.36 -12.46 -0.89
CA ASN A 14 -1.53 -12.68 -2.31
C ASN A 14 -0.88 -11.56 -3.15
N ALA A 15 -1.01 -10.29 -2.75
CA ALA A 15 -0.36 -9.19 -3.44
C ALA A 15 1.17 -9.25 -3.31
N GLU A 16 1.71 -9.61 -2.15
CA GLU A 16 3.16 -9.72 -1.94
C GLU A 16 3.81 -10.81 -2.79
N ARG A 17 3.09 -11.89 -3.10
CA ARG A 17 3.56 -12.95 -4.02
C ARG A 17 3.84 -12.45 -5.44
N ALA A 18 3.32 -11.29 -5.84
CA ALA A 18 3.59 -10.70 -7.14
C ALA A 18 4.99 -10.03 -7.24
N ILE A 19 5.63 -9.71 -6.10
CA ILE A 19 6.96 -9.07 -6.04
C ILE A 19 8.04 -9.85 -6.83
N PRO A 20 8.27 -11.16 -6.60
CA PRO A 20 9.30 -11.90 -7.34
C PRO A 20 9.04 -11.94 -8.85
N ILE A 21 7.77 -11.96 -9.27
CA ILE A 21 7.39 -11.95 -10.69
C ILE A 21 7.72 -10.59 -11.31
N ALA A 22 7.34 -9.49 -10.64
CA ALA A 22 7.62 -8.14 -11.09
C ALA A 22 9.14 -7.87 -11.19
N LEU A 23 9.93 -8.35 -10.23
CA LEU A 23 11.39 -8.29 -10.26
C LEU A 23 11.96 -8.98 -11.50
N ARG A 24 11.50 -10.20 -11.80
CA ARG A 24 11.98 -10.94 -12.98
C ARG A 24 11.66 -10.21 -14.28
N LEU A 25 10.48 -9.58 -14.37
CA LEU A 25 10.12 -8.75 -15.52
C LEU A 25 11.02 -7.50 -15.61
N VAL A 26 11.24 -6.77 -14.52
CA VAL A 26 12.08 -5.57 -14.58
C VAL A 26 13.54 -5.89 -14.87
N HIS A 27 14.10 -6.97 -14.33
CA HIS A 27 15.46 -7.41 -14.65
C HIS A 27 15.60 -7.77 -16.15
N ALA A 28 14.65 -8.52 -16.70
CA ALA A 28 14.67 -8.89 -18.12
C ALA A 28 14.57 -7.69 -19.08
N HIS A 29 13.98 -6.58 -18.62
CA HIS A 29 13.76 -5.39 -19.44
C HIS A 29 14.61 -4.18 -19.00
N SER A 30 15.55 -4.35 -18.05
CA SER A 30 16.31 -3.25 -17.44
C SER A 30 15.42 -2.06 -17.06
N GLY A 31 14.24 -2.38 -16.51
CA GLY A 31 13.18 -1.42 -16.22
C GLY A 31 13.23 -0.88 -14.79
N THR A 32 12.13 -0.30 -14.35
CA THR A 32 11.93 0.16 -12.97
C THR A 32 10.59 -0.34 -12.45
N ILE A 33 10.55 -0.69 -11.16
CA ILE A 33 9.30 -1.03 -10.46
C ILE A 33 8.87 0.17 -9.63
N ILE A 34 7.60 0.51 -9.70
CA ILE A 34 6.95 1.49 -8.84
C ILE A 34 6.00 0.73 -7.93
N LEU A 35 6.24 0.75 -6.62
CA LEU A 35 5.32 0.19 -5.64
C LEU A 35 4.21 1.18 -5.35
N LEU A 36 2.96 0.73 -5.39
CA LEU A 36 1.78 1.55 -5.09
C LEU A 36 0.97 0.91 -3.97
N ARG A 37 0.57 1.71 -2.98
CA ARG A 37 -0.46 1.32 -2.02
C ARG A 37 -1.54 2.37 -2.01
N VAL A 38 -2.80 1.95 -2.16
CA VAL A 38 -3.96 2.82 -1.98
C VAL A 38 -4.34 2.78 -0.52
N VAL A 39 -4.37 3.96 0.11
CA VAL A 39 -4.85 4.13 1.48
C VAL A 39 -6.17 4.88 1.45
N ASN A 40 -7.12 4.48 2.28
CA ASN A 40 -8.38 5.21 2.40
C ASN A 40 -8.12 6.50 3.21
N SER A 41 -8.38 7.66 2.58
CA SER A 41 -8.26 8.98 3.22
C SER A 41 -9.32 9.22 4.30
N ASN A 42 -10.41 8.45 4.30
CA ASN A 42 -11.60 8.72 5.11
C ASN A 42 -11.57 7.96 6.44
N CYS A 43 -10.43 7.95 7.13
CA CYS A 43 -10.32 7.31 8.44
C CYS A 43 -10.95 8.19 9.53
N SER A 44 -12.28 8.24 9.59
CA SER A 44 -13.01 8.84 10.72
C SER A 44 -13.10 7.83 11.86
N SER A 45 -12.00 7.60 12.56
CA SER A 45 -12.01 6.91 13.86
C SER A 45 -10.89 7.41 14.77
N PHE A 46 -10.87 8.72 15.02
CA PHE A 46 -10.33 9.22 16.27
C PHE A 46 -11.45 9.21 17.30
N GLY A 47 -11.59 8.07 17.99
CA GLY A 47 -12.26 8.02 19.28
C GLY A 47 -11.45 8.83 20.29
N LEU A 48 -11.55 10.17 20.21
CA LEU A 48 -11.22 11.03 21.33
C LEU A 48 -12.30 10.77 22.38
N ARG A 49 -12.02 9.83 23.28
CA ARG A 49 -12.66 9.80 24.59
C ARG A 49 -12.25 11.08 25.30
N SER A 50 -12.96 12.18 25.05
CA SER A 50 -13.00 13.29 26.00
C SER A 50 -13.73 12.75 27.22
N THR A 51 -12.96 12.45 28.26
CA THR A 51 -13.45 12.41 29.63
C THR A 51 -14.03 13.79 29.95
N GLN A 52 -15.32 13.99 29.63
CA GLN A 52 -16.11 15.00 30.31
C GLN A 52 -16.27 14.49 31.74
N ALA A 53 -15.36 14.93 32.61
CA ALA A 53 -15.64 15.05 34.02
C ALA A 53 -16.88 15.94 34.15
N GLN A 54 -18.05 15.30 34.26
CA GLN A 54 -19.29 16.00 34.56
C GLN A 54 -19.28 16.27 36.06
N LEU A 55 -18.58 17.35 36.42
CA LEU A 55 -18.86 18.16 37.61
C LEU A 55 -20.12 18.96 37.31
N ALA A 56 -21.25 18.50 37.81
CA ALA A 56 -22.40 19.29 38.27
C ALA A 56 -23.42 18.34 38.91
#